data_AF-A0A820UBP0-F1
#
_entry.id   AF-A0A820UBP0-F1
#
_cell.length_a   1.000
_cell.length_b   1.000
_cell.length_c   1.000
_cell.angle_alpha   90.00
_cell.angle_beta   90.00
_cell.angle_gamma   90.00
#
_symmetry.space_group_name_H-M   'P 1'
#
loop_
_entity.id
_entity.type
_entity.pdbx_description
1 polymer ?
#
loop_
_entity_poly.entity_id
_entity_poly.type
_entity_poly.pdbx_seq_one_letter_code
_entity_poly.pdbx_strand_id
1 'polypeptide(L)'
;MDTSGLIDYVDFGTDANTFLVNIGVRNYPTPSILAEVLIDRQATYFESAKNDEFILNKKIRLYIECLKRLAVAAACSNELQSEPLNTRLKTSAWCLGFQDVDDENRCSKQILKIVKPNEIYLDDNSLYSMKFKPVLPPSDPQLSTLYERFGAKWLSSCVDENRKIIGTISCHQQFHCFY
;
A
#
# COMPACT_ATOMS: atom_id res chain seq x y z
N MET A 1 12.57 -17.58 5.40
CA MET A 1 12.40 -16.31 4.66
C MET A 1 13.36 -15.31 5.29
N ASP A 2 14.46 -15.02 4.62
CA ASP A 2 15.50 -14.13 5.15
C ASP A 2 15.00 -12.68 5.09
N THR A 3 14.54 -12.15 6.23
CA THR A 3 14.04 -10.76 6.41
C THR A 3 15.13 -9.83 6.93
N SER A 4 16.40 -10.27 6.88
CA SER A 4 17.56 -9.55 7.40
C SER A 4 17.58 -8.10 6.93
N GLY A 5 17.72 -7.19 7.90
CA GLY A 5 17.72 -5.74 7.71
C GLY A 5 16.36 -5.06 7.87
N LEU A 6 15.24 -5.79 7.86
CA LEU A 6 13.93 -5.26 8.30
C LEU A 6 13.58 -5.83 9.68
N ILE A 7 13.60 -7.15 9.80
CA ILE A 7 13.40 -7.87 11.07
C ILE A 7 14.65 -8.73 11.27
N ASP A 8 15.39 -8.45 12.34
CA ASP A 8 16.58 -9.21 12.68
C ASP A 8 16.14 -10.44 13.47
N TYR A 9 16.15 -11.61 12.80
CA TYR A 9 15.91 -12.90 13.43
C TYR A 9 17.25 -13.55 13.74
N VAL A 10 17.48 -13.86 15.02
CA VAL A 10 18.66 -14.63 15.43
C VAL A 10 18.24 -16.10 15.51
N ASP A 11 18.82 -16.93 14.65
CA ASP A 11 18.65 -18.38 14.69
C ASP A 11 19.68 -18.98 15.67
N PHE A 12 19.22 -19.52 16.80
CA PHE A 12 20.09 -20.17 17.79
C PHE A 12 20.29 -21.67 17.53
N GLY A 13 19.78 -22.20 16.41
CA GLY A 13 19.71 -23.62 16.11
C GLY A 13 18.40 -24.27 16.55
N THR A 14 18.14 -25.49 16.07
CA THR A 14 16.85 -26.19 16.27
C THR A 14 16.50 -26.37 17.73
N ASP A 15 17.45 -26.80 18.56
CA ASP A 15 17.18 -27.15 19.95
C ASP A 15 16.94 -25.90 20.80
N ALA A 16 17.74 -24.85 20.60
CA ALA A 16 17.60 -23.58 21.31
C ALA A 16 16.35 -22.82 20.89
N ASN A 17 16.03 -22.75 19.59
CA ASN A 17 14.78 -22.13 19.13
C ASN A 17 13.56 -22.89 19.64
N THR A 18 13.60 -24.24 19.66
CA THR A 18 12.51 -25.04 20.22
C THR A 18 12.34 -24.79 21.71
N PHE A 19 13.45 -24.70 22.46
CA PHE A 19 13.41 -24.32 23.87
C PHE A 19 12.79 -22.93 24.07
N LEU A 20 13.23 -21.92 23.29
CA LEU A 20 12.69 -20.57 23.32
C LEU A 20 11.18 -20.56 23.08
N VAL A 21 10.70 -21.29 22.07
CA VAL A 21 9.26 -21.46 21.81
C VAL A 21 8.54 -22.11 23.00
N ASN A 22 9.13 -23.16 23.58
CA ASN A 22 8.55 -23.87 24.72
C ASN A 22 8.44 -23.01 25.99
N ILE A 23 9.34 -22.03 26.17
CA ILE A 23 9.25 -21.05 27.26
C ILE A 23 8.41 -19.81 26.89
N GLY A 24 7.74 -19.83 25.73
CA GLY A 24 6.79 -18.80 25.29
C GLY A 24 7.39 -17.66 24.46
N VAL A 25 8.66 -17.74 24.06
CA VAL A 25 9.27 -16.78 23.14
C VAL A 25 8.72 -17.01 21.74
N ARG A 26 8.15 -15.97 21.13
CA ARG A 26 7.57 -16.05 19.78
C ARG A 26 8.68 -16.00 18.73
N ASN A 27 8.61 -16.91 17.76
CA ASN A 27 9.51 -16.93 16.59
C ASN A 27 9.34 -15.75 15.64
N TYR A 28 8.21 -15.03 15.76
CA TYR A 28 7.88 -13.89 14.90
C TYR A 28 7.44 -12.70 15.74
N PRO A 29 7.76 -11.48 15.30
CA PRO A 29 7.27 -10.28 15.96
C PRO A 29 5.75 -10.29 15.98
N THR A 30 5.18 -9.74 17.06
CA THR A 30 3.74 -9.52 17.12
C THR A 30 3.32 -8.53 16.03
N PRO A 31 2.05 -8.53 15.60
CA PRO A 31 1.53 -7.53 14.66
C PRO A 31 1.89 -6.09 15.02
N SER A 32 1.82 -5.72 16.32
CA SER A 32 2.24 -4.38 16.76
C SER A 32 3.71 -4.11 16.54
N ILE A 33 4.58 -5.06 16.90
CA ILE A 33 6.04 -4.90 16.69
C ILE A 33 6.34 -4.83 15.19
N LEU A 34 5.66 -5.63 14.38
CA LEU A 34 5.79 -5.60 12.93
C LEU A 34 5.40 -4.23 12.35
N ALA A 35 4.27 -3.67 12.78
CA ALA A 35 3.83 -2.34 12.39
C ALA A 35 4.86 -1.26 12.76
N GLU A 36 5.37 -1.32 13.99
CA GLU A 36 6.39 -0.40 14.48
C GLU A 36 7.68 -0.47 13.66
N VAL A 37 8.15 -1.68 13.39
CA VAL A 37 9.34 -1.91 12.55
C VAL A 37 9.15 -1.37 11.13
N LEU A 38 7.97 -1.55 10.54
CA LEU A 38 7.68 -1.02 9.20
C LEU A 38 7.68 0.51 9.19
N ILE A 39 7.16 1.15 10.23
CA ILE A 39 7.16 2.62 10.35
C ILE A 39 8.59 3.14 10.53
N ASP A 40 9.35 2.56 11.46
CA ASP A 40 10.63 3.13 11.91
C ASP A 40 11.81 2.77 10.98
N ARG A 41 11.80 1.58 10.39
CA ARG A 41 12.96 1.03 9.64
C ARG A 41 12.81 1.07 8.11
N GLN A 42 11.67 1.49 7.56
CA GLN A 42 11.48 1.47 6.10
C GLN A 42 12.55 2.28 5.34
N ALA A 43 12.94 3.45 5.84
CA ALA A 43 13.87 4.33 5.15
C ALA A 43 15.28 3.70 5.06
N THR A 44 15.77 3.19 6.19
CA THR A 44 17.06 2.50 6.26
C THR A 44 17.05 1.17 5.50
N TYR A 45 15.90 0.49 5.49
CA TYR A 45 15.75 -0.76 4.76
C TYR A 45 15.92 -0.56 3.24
N PHE A 46 15.32 0.46 2.63
CA PHE A 46 15.46 0.70 1.20
C PHE A 46 16.73 1.45 0.81
N GLU A 47 17.36 2.18 1.74
CA GLU A 47 18.58 2.94 1.47
C GLU A 47 19.73 2.09 0.94
N SER A 48 19.95 0.91 1.54
CA SER A 48 21.04 0.02 1.13
C SER A 48 20.84 -0.60 -0.27
N ALA A 49 19.69 -0.40 -0.90
CA ALA A 49 19.31 -1.00 -2.18
C ALA A 49 19.13 0.03 -3.30
N LYS A 50 19.37 1.33 -3.04
CA LYS A 50 19.15 2.42 -4.02
C LYS A 50 19.92 2.23 -5.33
N ASN A 51 21.09 1.58 -5.31
CA ASN A 51 21.98 1.45 -6.45
C ASN A 51 21.95 0.07 -7.14
N ASP A 52 21.19 -0.89 -6.60
CA ASP A 52 21.16 -2.25 -7.09
C ASP A 52 19.70 -2.71 -7.25
N GLU A 53 19.26 -2.80 -8.51
CA GLU A 53 17.89 -3.17 -8.87
C GLU A 53 17.53 -4.60 -8.44
N PHE A 54 18.48 -5.53 -8.44
CA PHE A 54 18.24 -6.90 -8.01
C PHE A 54 17.98 -6.95 -6.50
N ILE A 55 18.80 -6.26 -5.71
CA ILE A 55 18.62 -6.15 -4.26
C ILE A 55 17.33 -5.40 -3.94
N LEU A 56 17.03 -4.31 -4.65
CA LEU A 56 15.81 -3.54 -4.47
C LEU A 56 14.56 -4.40 -4.70
N ASN A 57 14.50 -5.13 -5.81
CA ASN A 57 13.39 -6.03 -6.11
C ASN A 57 13.23 -7.14 -5.06
N LYS A 58 14.34 -7.70 -4.56
CA LYS A 58 14.30 -8.67 -3.45
C LYS A 58 13.71 -8.04 -2.19
N LYS A 59 14.13 -6.83 -1.84
CA LYS A 59 13.62 -6.10 -0.66
C LYS A 59 12.15 -5.72 -0.79
N ILE A 60 11.70 -5.28 -1.97
CA ILE A 60 10.29 -5.00 -2.26
C ILE A 60 9.43 -6.24 -1.99
N ARG A 61 9.83 -7.41 -2.50
CA ARG A 61 9.09 -8.66 -2.29
C ARG A 61 8.97 -9.03 -0.81
N LEU A 62 10.06 -8.89 -0.05
CA LEU A 62 10.06 -9.15 1.39
C LEU A 62 9.19 -8.14 2.17
N TYR A 63 9.22 -6.87 1.77
CA TYR A 63 8.40 -5.83 2.36
C TYR A 63 6.91 -6.09 2.11
N ILE A 64 6.54 -6.47 0.87
CA ILE A 64 5.18 -6.88 0.51
C ILE A 64 4.70 -8.05 1.38
N GLU A 65 5.55 -9.06 1.59
CA GLU A 65 5.22 -10.20 2.45
C GLU A 65 4.95 -9.77 3.91
N CYS A 66 5.74 -8.82 4.44
CA CYS A 66 5.50 -8.24 5.77
C CYS A 66 4.17 -7.48 5.82
N LEU A 67 3.85 -6.69 4.78
CA LEU A 67 2.57 -5.99 4.69
C LEU A 67 1.38 -6.94 4.61
N LYS A 68 1.50 -8.06 3.88
CA LYS A 68 0.44 -9.09 3.82
C LYS A 68 0.17 -9.71 5.18
N ARG A 69 1.23 -10.01 5.94
CA ARG A 69 1.08 -10.49 7.33
C ARG A 69 0.39 -9.47 8.21
N LEU A 70 0.74 -8.20 8.04
CA LEU A 70 0.05 -7.11 8.73
C LEU A 70 -1.43 -7.01 8.32
N ALA A 71 -1.75 -7.22 7.02
CA ALA A 71 -3.12 -7.24 6.51
C ALA A 71 -3.95 -8.37 7.15
N VAL A 72 -3.41 -9.58 7.20
CA VAL A 72 -4.05 -10.72 7.88
C VAL A 72 -4.25 -10.42 9.36
N ALA A 73 -3.22 -9.89 10.04
CA ALA A 73 -3.33 -9.53 11.45
C ALA A 73 -4.36 -8.43 11.71
N ALA A 74 -4.46 -7.44 10.82
CA ALA A 74 -5.50 -6.41 10.91
C ALA A 74 -6.89 -7.04 10.79
N ALA A 75 -7.10 -7.97 9.86
CA ALA A 75 -8.39 -8.65 9.68
C ALA A 75 -8.77 -9.54 10.87
N CYS A 76 -7.79 -10.20 11.50
CA CYS A 76 -8.04 -11.18 12.56
C CYS A 76 -7.97 -10.62 13.99
N SER A 77 -7.40 -9.43 14.19
CA SER A 77 -7.13 -8.89 15.52
C SER A 77 -7.34 -7.37 15.61
N ASN A 78 -7.67 -6.91 16.82
CA ASN A 78 -7.77 -5.48 17.13
C ASN A 78 -6.46 -4.89 17.68
N GLU A 79 -5.36 -5.65 17.65
CA GLU A 79 -4.06 -5.23 18.19
C GLU A 79 -3.59 -3.91 17.55
N LEU A 80 -3.76 -3.82 16.22
CA LEU A 80 -3.37 -2.64 15.42
C LEU A 80 -4.31 -1.44 15.57
N GLN A 81 -5.45 -1.62 16.26
CA GLN A 81 -6.38 -0.54 16.59
C GLN A 81 -6.11 0.06 17.96
N SER A 82 -5.15 -0.49 18.71
CA SER A 82 -4.74 0.08 19.98
C SER A 82 -4.04 1.42 19.78
N GLU A 83 -4.34 2.37 20.66
CA GLU A 83 -3.57 3.62 20.75
C GLU A 83 -2.31 3.36 21.59
N PRO A 84 -1.15 3.98 21.24
CA PRO A 84 -0.95 5.02 20.23
C PRO A 84 -0.65 4.50 18.80
N LEU A 85 -0.58 3.18 18.62
CA LEU A 85 -0.12 2.56 17.37
C LEU A 85 -1.01 2.90 16.17
N ASN A 86 -2.33 2.88 16.35
CA ASN A 86 -3.29 3.22 15.30
C ASN A 86 -3.11 4.64 14.77
N THR A 87 -2.89 5.62 15.65
CA THR A 87 -2.57 7.00 15.24
C THR A 87 -1.28 7.07 14.43
N ARG A 88 -0.23 6.34 14.85
CA ARG A 88 1.03 6.27 14.11
C ARG A 88 0.85 5.61 12.74
N LEU A 89 0.09 4.52 12.65
CA LEU A 89 -0.22 3.85 11.38
C LEU A 89 -0.96 4.77 10.41
N LYS A 90 -1.77 5.72 10.88
CA LYS A 90 -2.47 6.68 10.01
C LYS A 90 -1.60 7.86 9.56
N THR A 91 -0.57 8.21 10.34
CA THR A 91 0.20 9.46 10.16
C THR A 91 1.60 9.25 9.60
N SER A 92 2.19 8.07 9.82
CA SER A 92 3.53 7.72 9.36
C SER A 92 3.54 7.13 7.95
N ALA A 93 4.67 7.28 7.26
CA ALA A 93 4.89 6.68 5.95
C ALA A 93 5.39 5.24 6.09
N TRP A 94 4.58 4.28 5.65
CA TRP A 94 4.90 2.85 5.65
C TRP A 94 4.21 2.09 4.50
N CYS A 95 3.25 2.71 3.81
CA CYS A 95 2.58 2.13 2.66
C CYS A 95 3.53 2.10 1.46
N LEU A 96 3.72 0.91 0.92
CA LEU A 96 4.42 0.72 -0.34
C LEU A 96 3.49 1.12 -1.49
N GLY A 97 3.97 1.98 -2.39
CA GLY A 97 3.24 2.32 -3.60
C GLY A 97 4.15 2.53 -4.81
N PHE A 98 3.56 2.44 -5.99
CA PHE A 98 4.20 2.61 -7.28
C PHE A 98 3.57 3.79 -8.01
N GLN A 99 4.40 4.63 -8.60
CA GLN A 99 3.94 5.75 -9.42
C GLN A 99 4.53 5.64 -10.82
N ASP A 100 3.67 5.68 -11.83
CA ASP A 100 4.10 5.73 -13.22
C ASP A 100 4.66 7.12 -13.54
N VAL A 101 5.84 7.14 -14.16
CA VAL A 101 6.48 8.37 -14.64
C VAL A 101 6.73 8.24 -16.14
N ASP A 102 6.47 9.33 -16.86
CA ASP A 102 6.78 9.41 -18.28
C ASP A 102 8.30 9.45 -18.46
N ASP A 103 8.83 8.41 -19.10
CA ASP A 103 10.17 8.44 -19.66
C ASP A 103 10.10 8.99 -21.08
N GLU A 104 11.02 9.90 -21.43
CA GLU A 104 11.15 10.45 -22.78
C GLU A 104 11.30 9.35 -23.85
N ASN A 105 11.74 8.14 -23.45
CA ASN A 105 11.90 6.98 -24.32
C ASN A 105 10.66 6.09 -24.50
N ARG A 106 9.44 6.54 -24.14
CA ARG A 106 8.17 5.79 -24.26
C ARG A 106 8.10 4.47 -23.47
N CYS A 107 8.97 4.28 -22.48
CA CYS A 107 8.88 3.15 -21.56
C CYS A 107 8.34 3.69 -20.22
N SER A 108 7.12 3.31 -19.83
CA SER A 108 6.56 3.73 -18.53
C SER A 108 7.45 3.20 -17.41
N LYS A 109 8.13 4.10 -16.70
CA LYS A 109 8.99 3.72 -15.57
C LYS A 109 8.18 3.85 -14.27
N GLN A 110 8.14 2.79 -13.49
CA GLN A 110 7.53 2.81 -12.17
C GLN A 110 8.55 3.21 -11.11
N ILE A 111 8.23 4.27 -10.37
CA ILE A 111 9.02 4.70 -9.22
C ILE A 111 8.38 4.14 -7.96
N LEU A 112 9.19 3.44 -7.17
CA LEU A 112 8.83 3.00 -5.83
C LEU A 112 8.76 4.20 -4.88
N LYS A 113 7.68 4.30 -4.10
CA LYS A 113 7.55 5.28 -3.01
C LYS A 113 7.02 4.62 -1.74
N ILE A 114 7.54 5.04 -0.60
CA ILE A 114 6.96 4.77 0.71
C ILE A 114 6.22 6.03 1.15
N VAL A 115 4.91 5.92 1.30
CA VAL A 115 4.01 7.05 1.57
C VAL A 115 3.12 6.77 2.76
N LYS A 116 2.44 7.81 3.23
CA LYS A 116 1.39 7.67 4.24
C LYS A 116 0.15 7.01 3.64
N PRO A 117 -0.71 6.37 4.44
CA PRO A 117 -1.96 5.80 3.93
C PRO A 117 -2.86 6.82 3.23
N ASN A 118 -2.88 8.08 3.65
CA ASN A 118 -3.70 9.11 3.01
C ASN A 118 -3.13 9.65 1.69
N GLU A 119 -1.91 9.27 1.32
CA GLU A 119 -1.21 9.67 0.09
C GLU A 119 -1.20 8.56 -0.97
N ILE A 120 -1.72 7.37 -0.64
CA ILE A 120 -1.91 6.26 -1.57
C ILE A 120 -3.36 6.16 -2.02
N TYR A 121 -3.56 5.87 -3.30
CA TYR A 121 -4.87 5.80 -3.91
C TYR A 121 -5.17 4.39 -4.42
N LEU A 122 -6.38 3.91 -4.16
CA LEU A 122 -6.85 2.63 -4.66
C LEU A 122 -7.43 2.82 -6.07
N ASP A 123 -6.97 1.99 -7.01
CA ASP A 123 -7.42 2.07 -8.40
C ASP A 123 -8.75 1.33 -8.58
N ASP A 124 -9.78 2.09 -8.95
CA ASP A 124 -11.08 1.62 -9.40
C ASP A 124 -11.39 2.04 -10.85
N ASN A 125 -10.54 2.86 -11.46
CA ASN A 125 -10.78 3.43 -12.77
C ASN A 125 -9.46 3.71 -13.51
N SER A 126 -9.19 2.86 -14.51
CA SER A 126 -7.99 2.92 -15.35
C SER A 126 -7.80 4.24 -16.09
N LEU A 127 -8.87 4.99 -16.35
CA LEU A 127 -8.78 6.32 -16.97
C LEU A 127 -8.19 7.35 -16.01
N TYR A 128 -8.53 7.27 -14.72
CA TYR A 128 -8.01 8.17 -13.71
C TYR A 128 -6.57 7.84 -13.35
N SER A 129 -6.21 6.57 -13.23
CA SER A 129 -4.81 6.18 -13.01
C SER A 129 -3.91 6.62 -14.17
N MET A 130 -4.34 6.45 -15.43
CA MET A 130 -3.59 6.92 -16.59
C MET A 130 -3.43 8.44 -16.65
N LYS A 131 -4.49 9.20 -16.29
CA LYS A 131 -4.50 10.66 -16.39
C LYS A 131 -3.73 11.35 -15.26
N PHE A 132 -3.92 10.90 -14.02
CA PHE A 132 -3.38 11.58 -12.84
C PHE A 132 -2.07 10.97 -12.34
N LYS A 133 -1.73 9.73 -12.76
CA LYS A 133 -0.54 8.99 -12.34
C LYS A 133 -0.35 9.03 -10.82
N PRO A 134 -1.38 8.63 -10.04
CA PRO A 134 -1.31 8.61 -8.59
C PRO A 134 -0.31 7.54 -8.11
N VAL A 135 0.02 7.59 -6.82
CA VAL A 135 0.74 6.49 -6.17
C VAL A 135 -0.27 5.37 -5.90
N LEU A 136 -0.08 4.22 -6.54
CA LEU A 136 -0.96 3.06 -6.44
C LEU A 136 -0.35 1.96 -5.56
N PRO A 137 -1.16 1.17 -4.84
CA PRO A 137 -0.68 0.01 -4.10
C PRO A 137 -0.16 -1.09 -5.03
N PRO A 138 0.62 -2.05 -4.51
CA PRO A 138 0.90 -3.29 -5.21
C PRO A 138 -0.42 -4.01 -5.56
N SER A 139 -0.45 -4.75 -6.67
CA SER A 139 -1.59 -5.55 -7.11
C SER A 139 -1.86 -6.72 -6.15
N ASP A 140 -2.45 -6.42 -5.00
CA ASP A 140 -2.85 -7.40 -3.99
C ASP A 140 -4.11 -6.91 -3.24
N PRO A 141 -5.23 -7.66 -3.30
CA PRO A 141 -6.47 -7.26 -2.65
C PRO A 141 -6.35 -7.09 -1.14
N GLN A 142 -5.52 -7.89 -0.46
CA GLN A 142 -5.33 -7.80 0.99
C GLN A 142 -4.67 -6.48 1.38
N LEU A 143 -3.73 -6.01 0.55
CA LEU A 143 -3.06 -4.73 0.77
C LEU A 143 -3.99 -3.54 0.52
N SER A 144 -4.85 -3.62 -0.51
CA SER A 144 -5.86 -2.59 -0.75
C SER A 144 -6.79 -2.41 0.46
N THR A 145 -7.33 -3.51 0.99
CA THR A 145 -8.18 -3.49 2.20
C THR A 145 -7.42 -2.98 3.43
N LEU A 146 -6.16 -3.38 3.59
CA LEU A 146 -5.31 -2.88 4.67
C LEU A 146 -5.13 -1.36 4.58
N TYR A 147 -4.78 -0.85 3.41
CA TYR A 147 -4.52 0.57 3.21
C TYR A 147 -5.81 1.41 3.34
N GLU A 148 -6.93 0.92 2.82
CA GLU A 148 -8.25 1.54 3.01
C GLU A 148 -8.56 1.75 4.50
N ARG A 149 -8.33 0.69 5.30
CA ARG A 149 -8.59 0.73 6.75
C ARG A 149 -7.80 1.79 7.49
N PHE A 150 -6.59 2.13 7.01
CA PHE A 150 -5.72 3.13 7.63
C PHE A 150 -5.79 4.51 6.94
N GLY A 151 -6.63 4.70 5.93
CA GLY A 151 -6.96 6.02 5.39
C GLY A 151 -6.69 6.23 3.90
N ALA A 152 -6.36 5.18 3.14
CA ALA A 152 -6.30 5.25 1.68
C ALA A 152 -7.67 5.54 1.08
N LYS A 153 -7.68 6.20 -0.07
CA LYS A 153 -8.91 6.62 -0.74
C LYS A 153 -8.99 6.03 -2.14
N TRP A 154 -10.21 5.73 -2.55
CA TRP A 154 -10.52 5.35 -3.93
C TRP A 154 -10.37 6.55 -4.86
N LEU A 155 -9.83 6.33 -6.07
CA LEU A 155 -9.65 7.40 -7.05
C LEU A 155 -10.98 8.05 -7.43
N SER A 156 -12.03 7.27 -7.67
CA SER A 156 -13.36 7.80 -7.98
C SER A 156 -13.89 8.77 -6.92
N SER A 157 -13.59 8.51 -5.65
CA SER A 157 -14.04 9.36 -4.52
C SER A 157 -13.29 10.67 -4.42
N CYS A 158 -12.14 10.80 -5.10
CA CYS A 158 -11.29 11.99 -5.06
C CYS A 158 -11.38 12.85 -6.33
N VAL A 159 -11.95 12.33 -7.41
CA VAL A 159 -12.14 13.05 -8.67
C VAL A 159 -13.53 13.66 -8.69
N ASP A 160 -13.59 15.00 -8.64
CA ASP A 160 -14.83 15.73 -8.84
C ASP A 160 -15.19 15.72 -10.34
N GLU A 161 -16.09 14.81 -10.74
CA GLU A 161 -16.74 14.86 -12.04
C GLU A 161 -17.66 16.09 -12.07
N ASN A 162 -17.10 17.29 -12.23
CA ASN A 162 -17.86 18.48 -12.56
C ASN A 162 -18.50 18.28 -13.95
N ARG A 163 -19.63 17.56 -13.97
CA ARG A 163 -20.52 17.38 -15.11
C ARG A 163 -21.24 18.70 -15.36
N LYS A 164 -20.52 19.67 -15.89
CA LYS A 164 -21.13 20.85 -16.48
C LYS A 164 -21.70 20.45 -17.83
N ILE A 165 -22.96 20.01 -17.85
CA ILE A 165 -23.73 19.95 -19.10
C ILE A 165 -23.96 21.41 -19.51
N ILE A 166 -23.10 21.96 -20.35
CA ILE A 166 -23.38 23.20 -21.07
C ILE A 166 -24.10 22.78 -22.35
N GLY A 167 -25.40 22.57 -22.24
CA GLY A 167 -26.23 22.19 -23.37
C GLY A 167 -27.69 22.49 -23.10
N THR A 168 -28.19 23.60 -23.64
CA THR A 168 -29.62 23.77 -23.86
C THR A 168 -30.04 22.73 -24.89
N ILE A 169 -30.75 21.69 -24.45
CA ILE A 169 -31.34 20.71 -25.36
C ILE A 169 -32.53 21.41 -26.02
N SER A 170 -32.31 22.00 -27.20
CA SER A 170 -33.40 22.46 -28.06
C SER A 170 -34.10 21.24 -28.64
N CYS A 171 -35.13 20.77 -27.94
CA CYS A 171 -36.07 19.79 -28.48
C CYS A 171 -36.98 20.53 -29.49
N HIS A 172 -36.64 20.43 -30.78
CA HIS A 172 -37.57 20.78 -31.86
C HIS A 172 -37.91 19.50 -32.63
N GLN A 173 -38.72 18.64 -32.01
CA GLN A 173 -39.51 17.64 -32.72
C GLN A 173 -40.90 18.22 -32.92
N GLN A 174 -41.10 18.82 -34.09
CA GLN A 174 -42.40 19.26 -34.55
C GLN A 174 -43.19 18.01 -34.97
N PHE A 175 -43.99 17.47 -34.04
CA PHE A 175 -45.02 16.50 -34.36
C PHE A 175 -46.08 17.21 -35.21
N HIS A 176 -46.12 16.91 -36.51
CA HIS A 176 -47.24 17.29 -37.36
C HIS A 176 -48.25 16.14 -37.32
N CYS A 177 -49.41 16.39 -36.72
CA CYS A 177 -50.56 15.49 -36.73
C CYS A 177 -51.83 16.29 -37.11
N PHE A 178 -52.43 15.86 -38.22
CA PHE A 178 -53.82 16.00 -38.70
C PHE A 178 -54.43 17.38 -39.00
N TYR A 179 -54.86 17.56 -40.27
CA TYR A 179 -56.25 17.31 -40.68
C TYR A 179 -56.29 16.80 -42.13
#